data_AF-M9U7K0-F1
#
_entry.id   AF-M9U7K0-F1
#
_cell.length_a   1.000
_cell.length_b   1.000
_cell.length_c   1.000
_cell.angle_alpha   90.00
_cell.angle_beta   90.00
_cell.angle_gamma   90.00
#
_symmetry.space_group_name_H-M   'P 1'
#
loop_
_entity.id
_entity.type
_entity.pdbx_description
1 polymer ?
#
loop_
_entity_poly.entity_id
_entity_poly.type
_entity_poly.pdbx_seq_one_letter_code
_entity_poly.pdbx_strand_id
1 'polypeptide(L)'
;METALQLARKGKILYALMFLKDYVIENQEKWDDSVESCRELLNAIMSMPSLNDESWRIFVPSITLEEFEKITFRVSECMRY
;
A
#
# COMPACT_ATOMS: atom_id res chain seq x y z
N MET A 1 0.91 -8.94 4.08
CA MET A 1 0.69 -8.87 2.61
C MET A 1 -0.50 -9.71 2.14
N GLU A 2 -0.58 -11.02 2.43
CA GLU A 2 -1.68 -11.88 1.96
C GLU A 2 -3.07 -11.38 2.39
N THR A 3 -3.22 -10.91 3.63
CA THR A 3 -4.46 -10.31 4.15
C THR A 3 -4.95 -9.14 3.30
N ALA A 4 -4.04 -8.27 2.85
CA ALA A 4 -4.38 -7.11 2.03
C ALA A 4 -4.93 -7.55 0.66
N LEU A 5 -4.30 -8.55 0.03
CA LEU A 5 -4.76 -9.13 -1.23
C LEU A 5 -6.14 -9.79 -1.10
N GLN A 6 -6.39 -10.50 -0.01
CA GLN A 6 -7.71 -11.10 0.24
C GLN A 6 -8.82 -10.04 0.40
N LEU A 7 -8.50 -8.89 1.00
CA LEU A 7 -9.45 -7.77 1.11
C LEU A 7 -9.73 -7.15 -0.26
N ALA A 8 -8.69 -6.91 -1.06
CA ALA A 8 -8.83 -6.38 -2.41
C ALA A 8 -9.72 -7.27 -3.29
N ARG A 9 -9.50 -8.60 -3.26
CA ARG A 9 -10.32 -9.59 -3.99
C ARG A 9 -11.79 -9.62 -3.57
N LYS A 10 -12.10 -9.18 -2.35
CA LYS A 10 -13.48 -9.03 -1.84
C LYS A 10 -14.09 -7.65 -2.16
N GLY A 11 -13.45 -6.86 -3.02
CA GLY A 11 -13.87 -5.48 -3.35
C GLY A 11 -13.61 -4.48 -2.22
N LYS A 12 -12.88 -4.86 -1.17
CA LYS A 12 -12.58 -4.02 -0.01
C LYS A 12 -11.26 -3.27 -0.18
N ILE A 13 -11.12 -2.56 -1.30
CA ILE A 13 -9.86 -1.89 -1.70
C ILE A 13 -9.40 -0.87 -0.65
N LEU A 14 -10.32 -0.13 -0.04
CA LEU A 14 -10.02 0.79 1.07
C LEU A 14 -9.29 0.11 2.21
N TYR A 15 -9.84 -0.99 2.70
CA TYR A 15 -9.22 -1.75 3.78
C TYR A 15 -7.90 -2.39 3.34
N ALA A 16 -7.80 -2.84 2.09
CA ALA A 16 -6.57 -3.39 1.54
C ALA A 16 -5.43 -2.36 1.55
N LEU A 17 -5.70 -1.11 1.17
CA LEU A 17 -4.73 -0.01 1.23
C LEU A 17 -4.37 0.39 2.65
N MET A 18 -5.32 0.37 3.59
CA MET A 18 -5.00 0.59 5.02
C MET A 18 -4.00 -0.45 5.52
N PHE A 19 -4.26 -1.73 5.24
CA PHE A 19 -3.34 -2.81 5.61
C PHE A 19 -1.96 -2.66 4.93
N LEU A 20 -1.92 -2.19 3.68
CA LEU A 20 -0.66 -1.95 2.99
C LEU A 20 0.13 -0.81 3.65
N LYS A 21 -0.54 0.29 3.99
CA LYS A 21 0.08 1.41 4.70
C LYS A 21 0.60 0.98 6.07
N ASP A 22 -0.19 0.25 6.85
CA ASP A 22 0.21 -0.25 8.16
C ASP A 22 1.44 -1.17 8.03
N TYR A 23 1.44 -2.08 7.05
CA TYR A 23 2.59 -2.92 6.75
C TYR A 23 3.86 -2.12 6.44
N VAL A 24 3.74 -1.06 5.64
CA VAL A 24 4.86 -0.18 5.26
C VAL A 24 5.39 0.58 6.48
N ILE A 25 4.53 1.07 7.37
CA ILE A 25 4.89 1.73 8.65
C ILE A 25 5.62 0.76 9.57
N GLU A 26 5.06 -0.43 9.78
CA GLU A 26 5.57 -1.43 10.73
C GLU A 26 6.90 -2.05 10.33
N ASN A 27 7.32 -1.90 9.07
CA ASN A 27 8.55 -2.47 8.52
C ASN A 27 9.51 -1.38 8.01
N GLN A 28 9.44 -0.15 8.54
CA GLN A 28 10.27 0.97 8.10
C GLN A 28 11.77 0.67 8.15
N GLU A 29 12.21 -0.14 9.11
CA GLU A 29 13.59 -0.58 9.25
C GLU A 29 14.08 -1.49 8.11
N LYS A 30 13.15 -2.09 7.35
CA LYS A 30 13.45 -2.99 6.22
C LYS A 30 13.36 -2.30 4.87
N TRP A 31 13.06 -1.01 4.82
CA TRP A 31 12.94 -0.33 3.53
C TRP A 31 14.26 -0.35 2.77
N ASP A 32 14.21 -0.63 1.47
CA ASP A 32 15.36 -0.42 0.59
C ASP A 32 15.46 1.02 0.08
N ASP A 33 15.89 1.91 0.96
CA ASP A 33 16.08 3.34 0.66
C ASP A 33 17.26 3.64 -0.29
N SER A 34 18.03 2.62 -0.66
CA SER A 34 19.13 2.78 -1.63
C SER A 34 18.61 2.96 -3.06
N VAL A 35 17.39 2.49 -3.33
CA VAL A 35 16.73 2.59 -4.63
C VAL A 35 15.73 3.74 -4.59
N GLU A 36 15.96 4.77 -5.41
CA GLU A 36 15.13 5.97 -5.46
C GLU A 36 13.64 5.66 -5.67
N SER A 37 13.31 4.79 -6.63
CA SER A 37 11.92 4.39 -6.89
C SER A 37 11.25 3.69 -5.70
N CYS A 38 12.01 3.00 -4.85
CA CYS A 38 11.48 2.39 -3.64
C CYS A 38 11.24 3.42 -2.56
N ARG A 39 12.20 4.32 -2.33
CA ARG A 39 12.06 5.45 -1.43
C ARG A 39 10.84 6.31 -1.80
N GLU A 40 10.64 6.62 -3.08
CA GLU A 40 9.49 7.40 -3.55
C GLU A 40 8.17 6.68 -3.33
N LEU A 41 8.08 5.39 -3.69
CA LEU A 41 6.87 4.59 -3.50
C LEU A 41 6.48 4.48 -2.03
N LEU A 42 7.42 4.13 -1.16
CA LEU A 42 7.15 3.91 0.27
C LEU A 42 6.78 5.23 0.96
N ASN A 43 7.44 6.34 0.61
CA ASN A 43 7.05 7.67 1.08
C ASN A 43 5.66 8.09 0.56
N ALA A 44 5.32 7.78 -0.69
CA ALA A 44 3.98 8.04 -1.21
C ALA A 44 2.90 7.28 -0.42
N ILE A 45 3.14 6.00 -0.09
CA ILE A 45 2.22 5.20 0.74
C ILE A 45 2.11 5.80 2.16
N MET A 46 3.21 6.23 2.78
CA MET A 46 3.19 6.91 4.09
C MET A 46 2.39 8.21 4.06
N SER A 47 2.45 8.94 2.95
CA SER A 47 1.76 10.22 2.78
C SER A 47 0.25 10.07 2.58
N MET A 48 -0.25 8.86 2.26
CA MET A 48 -1.67 8.60 2.23
C MET A 48 -2.24 8.91 3.61
N PRO A 49 -3.27 9.74 3.76
CA PRO A 49 -3.87 9.95 5.07
C PRO A 49 -4.51 8.65 5.56
N SER A 50 -4.76 8.61 6.85
CA SER A 50 -5.58 7.54 7.41
C SER A 50 -6.94 7.58 6.71
N LEU A 51 -7.37 6.44 6.15
CA LEU A 51 -8.55 6.33 5.28
C LEU A 51 -9.90 6.46 6.04
N ASN A 52 -9.84 6.90 7.30
CA ASN A 52 -10.98 7.46 8.01
C ASN A 52 -11.35 8.88 7.50
N ASP A 53 -10.49 9.51 6.70
CA ASP A 53 -10.78 10.75 5.98
C ASP A 53 -11.83 10.51 4.87
N GLU A 54 -12.99 11.17 4.97
CA GLU A 54 -14.12 11.03 4.03
C GLU A 54 -13.71 11.29 2.57
N SER A 55 -12.70 12.14 2.35
CA SER A 55 -12.25 12.55 1.02
C SER A 55 -11.66 11.39 0.22
N TRP A 56 -10.97 10.46 0.89
CA TRP A 56 -10.32 9.34 0.22
C TRP A 56 -11.26 8.19 -0.11
N ARG A 57 -12.41 8.10 0.57
CA ARG A 57 -13.46 7.12 0.23
C ARG A 57 -14.01 7.30 -1.17
N ILE A 58 -13.84 8.47 -1.78
CA ILE A 58 -14.29 8.76 -3.14
C ILE A 58 -13.23 8.35 -4.17
N PHE A 59 -11.95 8.54 -3.85
CA PHE A 59 -10.82 8.23 -4.76
C PHE A 59 -10.45 6.74 -4.76
N VAL A 60 -10.37 6.12 -3.59
CA VAL A 60 -9.90 4.75 -3.44
C VAL A 60 -10.71 3.69 -4.23
N PRO A 61 -12.06 3.81 -4.37
CA PRO A 61 -12.84 2.88 -5.18
C PRO A 61 -12.45 2.81 -6.66
N SER A 62 -11.67 3.76 -7.19
CA SER A 62 -11.21 3.72 -8.59
C SER A 62 -9.99 2.82 -8.82
N ILE A 63 -9.31 2.37 -7.75
CA ILE A 63 -8.17 1.45 -7.88
C ILE A 63 -8.71 0.04 -8.14
N THR A 64 -8.31 -0.54 -9.27
CA THR A 64 -8.65 -1.91 -9.66
C THR A 64 -7.85 -2.94 -8.86
N LEU A 65 -8.33 -4.18 -8.82
CA LEU A 65 -7.59 -5.29 -8.20
C LEU A 65 -6.20 -5.47 -8.81
N GLU A 66 -6.08 -5.36 -10.14
CA GLU A 66 -4.80 -5.52 -10.84
C GLU A 66 -3.80 -4.43 -10.44
N GLU A 67 -4.24 -3.18 -10.35
CA GLU A 67 -3.39 -2.07 -9.88
C GLU A 67 -2.95 -2.28 -8.44
N PHE A 68 -3.86 -2.71 -7.57
CA PHE A 68 -3.53 -3.02 -6.18
C PHE A 68 -2.50 -4.16 -6.07
N GLU A 69 -2.65 -5.22 -6.87
CA GLU A 69 -1.70 -6.34 -6.93
C GLU A 69 -0.31 -5.88 -7.39
N LYS A 70 -0.23 -5.01 -8.42
CA LYS A 70 1.03 -4.41 -8.88
C LYS A 70 1.69 -3.56 -7.80
N ILE A 71 0.94 -2.71 -7.11
CA ILE A 71 1.46 -1.88 -6.01
C ILE A 71 2.00 -2.79 -4.90
N THR A 72 1.23 -3.80 -4.48
CA THR A 72 1.59 -4.73 -3.42
C THR A 72 2.87 -5.50 -3.77
N PHE A 73 2.98 -5.99 -5.00
CA PHE A 73 4.18 -6.64 -5.50
C PHE A 73 5.38 -5.69 -5.45
N ARG A 74 5.23 -4.47 -5.96
CA ARG A 74 6.32 -3.48 -5.96
C ARG A 74 6.78 -3.12 -4.55
N VAL A 75 5.85 -3.01 -3.60
CA VAL A 75 6.18 -2.80 -2.18
C VAL A 75 7.03 -3.95 -1.65
N SER A 76 6.72 -5.21 -1.97
CA SER A 76 7.55 -6.33 -1.54
C SER A 76 8.95 -6.34 -2.13
N GLU A 77 9.13 -5.88 -3.38
CA GLU A 77 10.46 -5.72 -3.97
C GLU A 77 11.29 -4.62 -3.28
N CYS A 78 10.61 -3.67 -2.64
CA CYS A 78 11.24 -2.56 -1.93
C CYS A 78 11.54 -2.86 -0.44
N MET A 79 11.37 -4.11 -0.01
CA MET A 79 11.71 -4.56 1.35
C MET A 79 12.99 -5.41 1.33
N ARG A 80 13.89 -5.14 2.27
CA ARG A 80 15.09 -5.93 2.56
C ARG A 80 14.71 -7.20 3.35
N TYR A 81 15.44 -8.28 3.08
CA TYR A 81 15.29 -9.58 3.74
C TYR A 81 15.87 -9.61 5.16
#